data_AF-A0A935IU53-F1
#
_entry.id   AF-A0A935IU53-F1
#
_cell.length_a   1.000
_cell.length_b   1.000
_cell.length_c   1.000
_cell.angle_alpha   90.00
_cell.angle_beta   90.00
_cell.angle_gamma   90.00
#
_symmetry.space_group_name_H-M   'P 1'
#
loop_
_entity.id
_entity.type
_entity.pdbx_description
1 polymer ?
#
loop_
_entity_poly.entity_id
_entity_poly.type
_entity_poly.pdbx_seq_one_letter_code
_entity_poly.pdbx_strand_id
1 'polypeptide(L)'
;MKTKIYIGLLSLLSVNVFAQDKQEKTVEPFTGLTTSGAVNVKYRNSDTSQVILKGTADDFGKIEFYTKENTLFITSKGNIQDPLTVYVSGNKLKEVDAAGASSVRSSDILKVPQFHVSSSGASNVNLNLNSDKVDVVATGASDVNLKGNTRYLNVVASGASNLKAYEFVSDTCEVNASGASNAKVYAAQKITINATGASNVKFKGDPKSVSAEGGSASKIIKINGDGTKSSTSGDTSKSQTKFSWKSKDIIIIDNDSHHNYNSHHHSDLTRNHWQGLWIGFGGYTNPSVGFTMNTPYKYMALDYGRSFNIQWNLGQKNLNLYKKYIQLSTGIGLQFSNVKFENNTKLNADSSFTAGYIDTSNAFSYQKNRFKQGYVTVPLLLNFNTSKNLRKNFHVSMGVVGKYLLSSRVKQVLMQNNNEFTLVRKDDYNINPFQFDGYASIGYRNFTVFGQYALTELFKKNKGPQVYPFAAGIRIIPFE
;
A
#
# COMPACT_ATOMS: atom_id res chain seq x y z
N MET A 1 -77.24 16.37 -4.42
CA MET A 1 -76.70 15.01 -4.20
C MET A 1 -75.18 15.02 -4.33
N LYS A 2 -74.49 14.41 -3.36
CA LYS A 2 -73.07 14.02 -3.31
C LYS A 2 -72.03 15.10 -2.94
N THR A 3 -71.98 15.42 -1.65
CA THR A 3 -70.78 15.92 -0.96
C THR A 3 -69.74 14.79 -0.88
N LYS A 4 -68.56 14.94 -1.49
CA LYS A 4 -67.44 13.99 -1.35
C LYS A 4 -66.51 14.50 -0.24
N ILE A 5 -66.48 13.77 0.87
CA ILE A 5 -65.51 13.94 1.95
C ILE A 5 -64.24 13.18 1.55
N TYR A 6 -63.12 13.88 1.42
CA TYR A 6 -61.79 13.26 1.29
C TYR A 6 -61.24 13.00 2.70
N ILE A 7 -61.20 11.72 3.09
CA ILE A 7 -60.46 11.25 4.26
C ILE A 7 -59.00 11.10 3.83
N GLY A 8 -58.15 12.00 4.32
CA GLY A 8 -56.70 11.89 4.15
C GLY A 8 -56.15 10.73 4.97
N LEU A 9 -55.61 9.72 4.27
CA LEU A 9 -54.90 8.60 4.87
C LEU A 9 -53.52 9.09 5.35
N LEU A 10 -53.38 9.34 6.66
CA LEU A 10 -52.11 9.69 7.28
C LEU A 10 -51.26 8.41 7.40
N SER A 11 -50.40 8.15 6.42
CA SER A 11 -49.43 7.06 6.51
C SER A 11 -48.37 7.39 7.56
N LEU A 12 -48.43 6.73 8.71
CA LEU A 12 -47.31 6.66 9.64
C LEU A 12 -46.12 5.98 8.94
N LEU A 13 -45.12 6.77 8.54
CA LEU A 13 -43.78 6.23 8.30
C LEU A 13 -43.23 5.77 9.64
N SER A 14 -43.27 4.46 9.89
CA SER A 14 -42.47 3.84 10.95
C SER A 14 -41.00 3.93 10.53
N VAL A 15 -40.29 4.90 11.10
CA VAL A 15 -38.83 4.90 11.06
C VAL A 15 -38.40 3.72 11.93
N ASN A 16 -38.02 2.61 11.30
CA ASN A 16 -37.33 1.54 12.02
C ASN A 16 -36.00 2.11 12.52
N VAL A 17 -35.98 2.56 13.77
CA VAL A 17 -34.74 2.79 14.48
C VAL A 17 -34.13 1.41 14.67
N PHE A 18 -33.13 1.07 13.85
CA PHE A 18 -32.31 -0.12 14.10
C PHE A 18 -31.64 0.07 15.47
N ALA A 19 -32.22 -0.53 16.50
CA ALA A 19 -31.60 -0.60 17.81
C ALA A 19 -30.32 -1.41 17.67
N GLN A 20 -29.18 -0.84 18.06
CA GLN A 20 -27.94 -1.61 18.17
C GLN A 20 -28.06 -2.48 19.42
N ASP A 21 -28.02 -3.79 19.26
CA ASP A 21 -27.99 -4.73 20.37
C ASP A 21 -26.68 -4.58 21.15
N LYS A 22 -26.71 -5.07 22.39
CA LYS A 22 -25.56 -5.05 23.31
C LYS A 22 -25.43 -6.42 23.99
N GLN A 23 -24.23 -6.98 23.96
CA GLN A 23 -23.86 -8.15 24.75
C GLN A 23 -22.66 -7.82 25.63
N GLU A 24 -22.79 -8.06 26.93
CA GLU A 24 -21.76 -7.74 27.92
C GLU A 24 -21.21 -9.03 28.55
N LYS A 25 -19.89 -9.10 28.73
CA LYS A 25 -19.24 -10.21 29.40
C LYS A 25 -18.02 -9.74 30.20
N THR A 26 -17.99 -10.10 31.47
CA THR A 26 -16.79 -9.94 32.30
C THR A 26 -15.73 -10.94 31.85
N VAL A 27 -14.47 -10.52 31.83
CA VAL A 27 -13.33 -11.36 31.46
C VAL A 27 -12.28 -11.33 32.57
N GLU A 28 -11.41 -12.34 32.59
CA GLU A 28 -10.26 -12.34 33.49
C GLU A 28 -9.36 -11.12 33.22
N PRO A 29 -8.72 -10.55 34.26
CA PRO A 29 -7.77 -9.47 34.08
C PRO A 29 -6.68 -9.81 33.07
N PHE A 30 -6.35 -8.85 32.22
CA PHE A 30 -5.35 -9.01 31.16
C PHE A 30 -4.40 -7.82 31.12
N THR A 31 -3.23 -8.07 30.56
CA THR A 31 -2.19 -7.07 30.31
C THR A 31 -1.85 -6.95 28.83
N GLY A 32 -2.19 -7.95 28.01
CA GLY A 32 -2.08 -7.91 26.54
C GLY A 32 -3.44 -7.94 25.86
N LEU A 33 -3.53 -7.37 24.67
CA LEU A 33 -4.71 -7.39 23.80
C LEU A 33 -4.29 -7.79 22.39
N THR A 34 -4.73 -8.96 21.93
CA THR A 34 -4.48 -9.45 20.57
C THR A 34 -5.76 -9.46 19.78
N THR A 35 -5.75 -8.84 18.60
CA THR A 35 -6.91 -8.79 17.69
C THR A 35 -6.56 -9.39 16.35
N SER A 36 -7.47 -10.20 15.80
CA SER A 36 -7.30 -10.77 14.46
C SER A 36 -8.59 -10.80 13.65
N GLY A 37 -8.47 -10.58 12.34
CA GLY A 37 -9.63 -10.48 11.44
C GLY A 37 -10.25 -9.09 11.39
N ALA A 38 -11.51 -8.99 10.97
CA ALA A 38 -12.22 -7.74 10.74
C ALA A 38 -12.86 -7.20 12.03
N VAL A 39 -12.04 -6.86 13.03
CA VAL A 39 -12.52 -6.45 14.37
C VAL A 39 -12.21 -4.96 14.63
N ASN A 40 -13.20 -4.22 15.14
CA ASN A 40 -13.02 -2.83 15.60
C ASN A 40 -13.11 -2.74 17.12
N VAL A 41 -11.97 -2.57 17.79
CA VAL A 41 -11.84 -2.50 19.25
C VAL A 41 -11.69 -1.06 19.76
N LYS A 42 -12.47 -0.71 20.78
CA LYS A 42 -12.32 0.52 21.56
C LYS A 42 -11.96 0.18 23.00
N TYR A 43 -10.75 0.53 23.39
CA TYR A 43 -10.24 0.34 24.75
C TYR A 43 -10.45 1.59 25.61
N ARG A 44 -10.80 1.37 26.88
CA ARG A 44 -10.87 2.39 27.93
C ARG A 44 -10.31 1.88 29.25
N ASN A 45 -9.82 2.77 30.08
CA ASN A 45 -9.36 2.42 31.43
C ASN A 45 -10.57 2.15 32.34
N SER A 46 -10.51 1.06 33.10
CA SER A 46 -11.49 0.69 34.12
C SER A 46 -10.90 -0.30 35.12
N ASP A 47 -11.32 -0.25 36.38
CA ASP A 47 -10.97 -1.28 37.37
C ASP A 47 -11.63 -2.63 37.07
N THR A 48 -12.64 -2.63 36.19
CA THR A 48 -13.31 -3.83 35.71
C THR A 48 -12.80 -4.25 34.33
N SER A 49 -12.39 -5.52 34.24
CA SER A 49 -12.02 -6.17 32.96
C SER A 49 -13.28 -6.71 32.28
N GLN A 50 -13.68 -6.08 31.17
CA GLN A 50 -14.96 -6.37 30.51
C GLN A 50 -14.83 -6.27 28.99
N VAL A 51 -15.63 -7.08 28.29
CA VAL A 51 -15.89 -7.00 26.85
C VAL A 51 -17.37 -6.71 26.62
N ILE A 52 -17.66 -5.73 25.77
CA ILE A 52 -19.02 -5.37 25.36
C ILE A 52 -19.07 -5.36 23.82
N LEU A 53 -19.92 -6.20 23.24
CA LEU A 53 -20.24 -6.19 21.81
C LEU A 53 -21.40 -5.23 21.58
N LYS A 54 -21.29 -4.38 20.56
CA LYS A 54 -22.36 -3.49 20.11
C LYS A 54 -22.51 -3.55 18.59
N GLY A 55 -23.71 -3.90 18.11
CA GLY A 55 -23.99 -4.14 16.68
C GLY A 55 -25.28 -4.94 16.48
N THR A 56 -25.40 -5.61 15.34
CA THR A 56 -26.50 -6.56 15.06
C THR A 56 -26.28 -7.88 15.83
N ALA A 57 -27.27 -8.35 16.59
CA ALA A 57 -27.14 -9.57 17.42
C ALA A 57 -26.66 -10.81 16.65
N ASP A 58 -27.08 -11.00 15.40
CA ASP A 58 -26.68 -12.13 14.54
C ASP A 58 -25.17 -12.21 14.31
N ASP A 59 -24.47 -11.07 14.38
CA ASP A 59 -23.01 -11.00 14.19
C ASP A 59 -22.24 -11.23 15.50
N PHE A 60 -22.89 -11.26 16.68
CA PHE A 60 -22.19 -11.48 17.95
C PHE A 60 -21.54 -12.85 18.05
N GLY A 61 -22.21 -13.90 17.53
CA GLY A 61 -21.67 -15.25 17.46
C GLY A 61 -20.45 -15.40 16.53
N LYS A 62 -20.16 -14.38 15.72
CA LYS A 62 -18.98 -14.34 14.84
C LYS A 62 -17.75 -13.72 15.52
N ILE A 63 -17.90 -13.17 16.72
CA ILE A 63 -16.78 -12.66 17.51
C ILE A 63 -16.46 -13.63 18.64
N GLU A 64 -15.27 -14.20 18.60
CA GLU A 64 -14.74 -15.01 19.69
C GLU A 64 -13.75 -14.21 20.51
N PHE A 65 -13.89 -14.30 21.83
CA PHE A 65 -12.94 -13.72 22.76
C PHE A 65 -12.72 -14.61 23.97
N TYR A 66 -11.46 -14.69 24.40
CA TYR A 66 -11.04 -15.45 25.57
C TYR A 66 -9.73 -14.87 26.12
N THR A 67 -9.50 -15.04 27.41
CA THR A 67 -8.23 -14.69 28.04
C THR A 67 -7.35 -15.93 28.13
N LYS A 68 -6.08 -15.82 27.71
CA LYS A 68 -5.06 -16.86 27.89
C LYS A 68 -3.73 -16.17 28.20
N GLU A 69 -3.01 -16.65 29.22
CA GLU A 69 -1.67 -16.13 29.58
C GLU A 69 -1.67 -14.59 29.76
N ASN A 70 -2.66 -14.04 30.48
CA ASN A 70 -2.85 -12.59 30.67
C ASN A 70 -3.04 -11.78 29.38
N THR A 71 -3.40 -12.42 28.27
CA THR A 71 -3.70 -11.77 27.00
C THR A 71 -5.15 -12.04 26.61
N LEU A 72 -5.90 -10.97 26.34
CA LEU A 72 -7.24 -11.05 25.80
C LEU A 72 -7.15 -11.19 24.27
N PHE A 73 -7.59 -12.33 23.74
CA PHE A 73 -7.70 -12.57 22.32
C PHE A 73 -9.10 -12.19 21.84
N ILE A 74 -9.20 -11.46 20.72
CA ILE A 74 -10.47 -11.10 20.08
C ILE A 74 -10.34 -11.37 18.57
N THR A 75 -11.13 -12.31 18.07
CA THR A 75 -11.04 -12.79 16.68
C THR A 75 -12.40 -12.82 16.03
N SER A 76 -12.50 -12.36 14.78
CA SER A 76 -13.70 -12.55 13.96
C SER A 76 -13.64 -13.87 13.17
N LYS A 77 -14.76 -14.60 13.12
CA LYS A 77 -14.97 -15.76 12.25
C LYS A 77 -15.94 -15.42 11.12
N GLY A 78 -15.55 -15.78 9.89
CA GLY A 78 -16.39 -15.56 8.71
C GLY A 78 -16.53 -14.10 8.32
N ASN A 79 -17.55 -13.81 7.51
CA ASN A 79 -17.82 -12.46 7.02
C ASN A 79 -18.81 -11.75 7.96
N ILE A 80 -18.40 -10.61 8.51
CA ILE A 80 -19.26 -9.71 9.29
C ILE A 80 -19.95 -8.79 8.28
N GLN A 81 -21.29 -8.80 8.26
CA GLN A 81 -22.06 -8.03 7.27
C GLN A 81 -22.32 -6.60 7.76
N ASP A 82 -22.55 -6.43 9.07
CA ASP A 82 -22.87 -5.14 9.67
C ASP A 82 -21.72 -4.61 10.55
N PRO A 83 -21.58 -3.28 10.70
CA PRO A 83 -20.56 -2.70 11.57
C PRO A 83 -20.73 -3.12 13.05
N LEU A 84 -19.84 -3.99 13.53
CA LEU A 84 -19.76 -4.42 14.93
C LEU A 84 -18.58 -3.73 15.64
N THR A 85 -18.82 -3.19 16.83
CA THR A 85 -17.77 -2.60 17.68
C THR A 85 -17.62 -3.39 18.98
N VAL A 86 -16.37 -3.71 19.33
CA VAL A 86 -16.01 -4.39 20.57
C VAL A 86 -15.42 -3.35 21.53
N TYR A 87 -16.13 -3.05 22.61
CA TYR A 87 -15.60 -2.21 23.68
C TYR A 87 -14.91 -3.09 24.71
N VAL A 88 -13.68 -2.73 25.05
CA VAL A 88 -12.85 -3.47 26.00
C VAL A 88 -12.45 -2.52 27.12
N SER A 89 -12.48 -2.98 28.36
CA SER A 89 -12.00 -2.21 29.50
C SER A 89 -11.06 -3.00 30.39
N GLY A 90 -10.15 -2.31 31.05
CA GLY A 90 -9.19 -2.81 32.04
C GLY A 90 -8.25 -1.68 32.48
N ASN A 91 -7.28 -1.92 33.37
CA ASN A 91 -6.38 -0.86 33.87
C ASN A 91 -4.89 -1.22 33.85
N LYS A 92 -4.50 -2.34 33.21
CA LYS A 92 -3.12 -2.86 33.17
C LYS A 92 -2.61 -3.17 31.76
N LEU A 93 -3.24 -2.63 30.73
CA LEU A 93 -2.85 -2.89 29.34
C LEU A 93 -1.45 -2.33 29.07
N LYS A 94 -0.54 -3.22 28.66
CA LYS A 94 0.86 -2.92 28.30
C LYS A 94 1.24 -3.40 26.91
N GLU A 95 0.35 -4.14 26.23
CA GLU A 95 0.66 -4.73 24.92
C GLU A 95 -0.59 -4.76 24.04
N VAL A 96 -0.43 -4.33 22.78
CA VAL A 96 -1.46 -4.40 21.75
C VAL A 96 -0.88 -5.03 20.49
N ASP A 97 -1.45 -6.17 20.09
CA ASP A 97 -1.13 -6.87 18.85
C ASP A 97 -2.33 -6.85 17.91
N ALA A 98 -2.25 -6.04 16.85
CA ALA A 98 -3.30 -5.93 15.85
C ALA A 98 -2.88 -6.62 14.55
N ALA A 99 -3.57 -7.71 14.20
CA ALA A 99 -3.36 -8.47 12.97
C ALA A 99 -4.61 -8.48 12.08
N GLY A 100 -4.40 -8.57 10.76
CA GLY A 100 -5.49 -8.62 9.79
C GLY A 100 -6.14 -7.26 9.53
N ALA A 101 -7.43 -7.24 9.19
CA ALA A 101 -8.21 -6.02 8.92
C ALA A 101 -8.80 -5.42 10.21
N SER A 102 -7.99 -5.34 11.27
CA SER A 102 -8.41 -4.96 12.61
C SER A 102 -8.11 -3.50 12.93
N SER A 103 -8.85 -2.93 13.87
CA SER A 103 -8.56 -1.59 14.40
C SER A 103 -8.65 -1.57 15.91
N VAL A 104 -7.67 -0.97 16.57
CA VAL A 104 -7.63 -0.79 18.02
C VAL A 104 -7.48 0.69 18.33
N ARG A 105 -8.34 1.22 19.21
CA ARG A 105 -8.27 2.62 19.64
C ARG A 105 -8.36 2.72 21.15
N SER A 106 -7.46 3.49 21.79
CA SER A 106 -7.67 3.91 23.19
C SER A 106 -8.35 5.27 23.21
N SER A 107 -9.36 5.42 24.07
CA SER A 107 -9.95 6.73 24.36
C SER A 107 -9.16 7.45 25.44
N ASP A 108 -8.66 6.70 26.41
CA ASP A 108 -7.91 7.20 27.56
C ASP A 108 -6.39 7.14 27.32
N ILE A 109 -5.65 7.89 28.14
CA ILE A 109 -4.19 7.79 28.22
C ILE A 109 -3.83 6.53 29.01
N LEU A 110 -3.10 5.62 28.39
CA LEU A 110 -2.59 4.41 29.01
C LEU A 110 -1.26 4.73 29.71
N LYS A 111 -1.18 4.39 31.01
CA LYS A 111 -0.02 4.68 31.85
C LYS A 111 0.56 3.39 32.41
N VAL A 112 1.68 2.96 31.85
CA VAL A 112 2.44 1.77 32.28
C VAL A 112 3.93 2.00 32.04
N PRO A 113 4.85 1.34 32.76
CA PRO A 113 6.29 1.57 32.58
C PRO A 113 6.79 1.25 31.15
N GLN A 114 6.34 0.15 30.57
CA GLN A 114 6.69 -0.24 29.21
C GLN A 114 5.44 -0.62 28.42
N PHE A 115 5.36 -0.19 27.16
CA PHE A 115 4.27 -0.53 26.24
C PHE A 115 4.81 -1.16 24.94
N HIS A 116 4.21 -2.27 24.51
CA HIS A 116 4.49 -2.88 23.20
C HIS A 116 3.32 -2.70 22.24
N VAL A 117 3.60 -2.28 21.01
CA VAL A 117 2.61 -2.16 19.94
C VAL A 117 3.09 -2.95 18.73
N SER A 118 2.41 -4.04 18.39
CA SER A 118 2.60 -4.76 17.15
C SER A 118 1.40 -4.56 16.23
N SER A 119 1.65 -4.15 14.99
CA SER A 119 0.61 -3.98 13.97
C SER A 119 1.07 -4.64 12.69
N SER A 120 0.32 -5.65 12.26
CA SER A 120 0.58 -6.45 11.06
C SER A 120 -0.67 -6.57 10.19
N GLY A 121 -0.49 -6.68 8.86
CA GLY A 121 -1.61 -6.71 7.92
C GLY A 121 -2.20 -5.32 7.64
N ALA A 122 -3.48 -5.26 7.28
CA ALA A 122 -4.22 -4.03 7.01
C ALA A 122 -4.85 -3.46 8.29
N SER A 123 -4.04 -3.32 9.35
CA SER A 123 -4.50 -2.95 10.69
C SER A 123 -4.28 -1.47 11.00
N ASN A 124 -5.10 -0.92 11.91
CA ASN A 124 -5.05 0.49 12.32
C ASN A 124 -5.08 0.65 13.84
N VAL A 125 -3.97 1.07 14.43
CA VAL A 125 -3.79 1.25 15.87
C VAL A 125 -3.68 2.74 16.22
N ASN A 126 -4.55 3.24 17.10
CA ASN A 126 -4.50 4.61 17.61
C ASN A 126 -4.47 4.61 19.14
N LEU A 127 -3.34 4.99 19.74
CA LEU A 127 -3.17 4.92 21.19
C LEU A 127 -2.67 6.26 21.75
N ASN A 128 -3.21 6.63 22.92
CA ASN A 128 -2.69 7.70 23.76
C ASN A 128 -1.88 7.06 24.89
N LEU A 129 -0.57 7.30 24.96
CA LEU A 129 0.35 6.60 25.86
C LEU A 129 1.18 7.59 26.70
N ASN A 130 1.49 7.19 27.93
CA ASN A 130 2.53 7.79 28.76
C ASN A 130 3.29 6.66 29.48
N SER A 131 4.50 6.39 29.03
CA SER A 131 5.31 5.22 29.43
C SER A 131 6.80 5.54 29.38
N ASP A 132 7.62 4.90 30.22
CA ASP A 132 9.08 5.08 30.17
C ASP A 132 9.66 4.54 28.86
N LYS A 133 9.14 3.41 28.37
CA LYS A 133 9.58 2.79 27.12
C LYS A 133 8.39 2.37 26.25
N VAL A 134 8.46 2.67 24.95
CA VAL A 134 7.49 2.18 23.95
C VAL A 134 8.24 1.51 22.79
N ASP A 135 7.92 0.24 22.54
CA ASP A 135 8.42 -0.53 21.41
C ASP A 135 7.29 -0.68 20.36
N VAL A 136 7.53 -0.22 19.13
CA VAL A 136 6.57 -0.27 18.01
C VAL A 136 7.10 -1.14 16.89
N VAL A 137 6.32 -2.16 16.50
CA VAL A 137 6.58 -3.02 15.36
C VAL A 137 5.42 -2.86 14.37
N ALA A 138 5.64 -2.05 13.32
CA ALA A 138 4.65 -1.80 12.27
C ALA A 138 5.09 -2.48 10.97
N THR A 139 4.43 -3.59 10.64
CA THR A 139 4.72 -4.41 9.45
C THR A 139 3.49 -4.55 8.55
N GLY A 140 3.70 -4.78 7.25
CA GLY A 140 2.60 -4.91 6.29
C GLY A 140 2.00 -3.55 5.88
N ALA A 141 0.68 -3.49 5.65
CA ALA A 141 -0.04 -2.27 5.26
C ALA A 141 -0.72 -1.63 6.49
N SER A 142 0.04 -1.45 7.56
CA SER A 142 -0.43 -0.99 8.87
C SER A 142 -0.33 0.52 9.04
N ASP A 143 -1.30 1.11 9.73
CA ASP A 143 -1.28 2.50 10.20
C ASP A 143 -1.21 2.51 11.74
N VAL A 144 -0.16 3.10 12.30
CA VAL A 144 0.01 3.27 13.74
C VAL A 144 0.05 4.76 14.07
N ASN A 145 -0.77 5.21 15.00
CA ASN A 145 -0.85 6.60 15.45
C ASN A 145 -0.70 6.66 16.97
N LEU A 146 0.33 7.35 17.44
CA LEU A 146 0.64 7.49 18.85
C LEU A 146 0.57 8.96 19.26
N LYS A 147 0.03 9.20 20.46
CA LYS A 147 0.02 10.52 21.11
C LYS A 147 0.44 10.40 22.57
N GLY A 148 1.00 11.46 23.14
CA GLY A 148 1.46 11.52 24.53
C GLY A 148 2.98 11.64 24.64
N ASN A 149 3.62 10.90 25.56
CA ASN A 149 5.06 11.00 25.78
C ASN A 149 5.73 9.69 26.20
N THR A 150 7.04 9.61 25.99
CA THR A 150 7.88 8.53 26.50
C THR A 150 9.33 8.95 26.69
N ARG A 151 10.10 8.23 27.51
CA ARG A 151 11.56 8.44 27.59
C ARG A 151 12.28 7.74 26.43
N TYR A 152 11.85 6.54 26.05
CA TYR A 152 12.48 5.74 25.00
C TYR A 152 11.45 5.21 24.00
N LEU A 153 11.56 5.66 22.74
CA LEU A 153 10.76 5.15 21.62
C LEU A 153 11.65 4.32 20.69
N ASN A 154 11.33 3.03 20.54
CA ASN A 154 11.96 2.16 19.56
C ASN A 154 10.96 1.77 18.47
N VAL A 155 11.32 1.95 17.21
CA VAL A 155 10.44 1.76 16.06
C VAL A 155 11.07 0.82 15.05
N VAL A 156 10.35 -0.23 14.70
CA VAL A 156 10.60 -1.07 13.53
C VAL A 156 9.44 -0.89 12.56
N ALA A 157 9.70 -0.21 11.44
CA ALA A 157 8.70 0.06 10.41
C ALA A 157 9.10 -0.61 9.09
N SER A 158 8.43 -1.69 8.72
CA SER A 158 8.73 -2.45 7.50
C SER A 158 7.48 -2.70 6.62
N GLY A 159 7.70 -2.95 5.33
CA GLY A 159 6.61 -3.13 4.38
C GLY A 159 6.05 -1.80 3.87
N ALA A 160 4.72 -1.66 3.82
CA ALA A 160 4.01 -0.43 3.43
C ALA A 160 3.38 0.25 4.64
N SER A 161 4.06 0.18 5.79
CA SER A 161 3.56 0.67 7.07
C SER A 161 3.75 2.18 7.25
N ASN A 162 2.90 2.78 8.07
CA ASN A 162 2.84 4.22 8.29
C ASN A 162 2.69 4.54 9.78
N LEU A 163 3.77 5.03 10.38
CA LEU A 163 3.80 5.50 11.77
C LEU A 163 3.62 7.02 11.84
N LYS A 164 2.63 7.47 12.61
CA LYS A 164 2.32 8.88 12.91
C LYS A 164 2.51 9.12 14.41
N ALA A 165 3.63 9.72 14.78
CA ALA A 165 4.03 9.93 16.17
C ALA A 165 4.66 11.32 16.37
N TYR A 166 4.23 12.35 15.61
CA TYR A 166 4.65 13.74 15.86
C TYR A 166 4.06 14.32 17.15
N GLU A 167 2.90 13.81 17.57
CA GLU A 167 2.24 14.18 18.83
C GLU A 167 2.65 13.25 19.98
N PHE A 168 3.66 12.41 19.77
CA PHE A 168 4.23 11.50 20.76
C PHE A 168 5.68 11.90 21.04
N VAL A 169 5.87 12.69 22.10
CA VAL A 169 7.16 13.29 22.43
C VAL A 169 8.05 12.24 23.10
N SER A 170 9.15 11.87 22.46
CA SER A 170 10.15 10.96 23.03
C SER A 170 11.47 11.68 23.37
N ASP A 171 12.14 11.32 24.47
CA ASP A 171 13.48 11.85 24.75
C ASP A 171 14.52 11.23 23.80
N THR A 172 14.55 9.90 23.74
CA THR A 172 15.40 9.13 22.84
C THR A 172 14.53 8.33 21.88
N CYS A 173 14.80 8.46 20.58
CA CYS A 173 14.10 7.74 19.52
C CYS A 173 15.07 6.91 18.68
N GLU A 174 14.77 5.63 18.49
CA GLU A 174 15.46 4.76 17.55
C GLU A 174 14.47 4.31 16.47
N VAL A 175 14.82 4.49 15.19
CA VAL A 175 13.96 4.16 14.06
C VAL A 175 14.71 3.28 13.06
N ASN A 176 14.22 2.06 12.91
CA ASN A 176 14.64 1.11 11.88
C ASN A 176 13.52 1.01 10.83
N ALA A 177 13.69 1.70 9.71
CA ALA A 177 12.73 1.76 8.62
C ALA A 177 13.24 1.00 7.39
N SER A 178 12.44 0.07 6.86
CA SER A 178 12.78 -0.70 5.65
C SER A 178 11.56 -0.89 4.73
N GLY A 179 11.80 -1.20 3.45
CA GLY A 179 10.71 -1.33 2.47
C GLY A 179 10.18 0.02 2.00
N ALA A 180 8.86 0.16 1.87
CA ALA A 180 8.15 1.37 1.46
C ALA A 180 7.46 2.04 2.67
N SER A 181 8.11 2.03 3.84
CA SER A 181 7.54 2.51 5.09
C SER A 181 7.69 4.01 5.28
N ASN A 182 6.79 4.61 6.07
CA ASN A 182 6.81 6.02 6.44
C ASN A 182 6.78 6.15 7.96
N ALA A 183 7.75 6.86 8.55
CA ALA A 183 7.81 7.08 9.99
C ALA A 183 7.91 8.57 10.31
N LYS A 184 6.96 9.08 11.07
CA LYS A 184 6.95 10.46 11.58
C LYS A 184 7.08 10.44 13.09
N VAL A 185 8.21 10.89 13.63
CA VAL A 185 8.52 10.79 15.07
C VAL A 185 8.93 12.15 15.65
N TYR A 186 8.94 12.28 16.97
CA TYR A 186 9.47 13.44 17.68
C TYR A 186 10.55 12.96 18.66
N ALA A 187 11.74 13.56 18.63
CA ALA A 187 12.84 13.27 19.54
C ALA A 187 13.38 14.55 20.20
N ALA A 188 13.45 14.57 21.53
CA ALA A 188 13.86 15.75 22.31
C ALA A 188 15.36 15.79 22.64
N GLN A 189 16.02 14.64 22.82
CA GLN A 189 17.44 14.58 23.23
C GLN A 189 18.31 13.81 22.24
N LYS A 190 17.87 12.64 21.78
CA LYS A 190 18.65 11.78 20.88
C LYS A 190 17.77 11.11 19.83
N ILE A 191 18.26 11.02 18.60
CA ILE A 191 17.64 10.21 17.56
C ILE A 191 18.67 9.38 16.79
N THR A 192 18.37 8.10 16.59
CA THR A 192 19.12 7.18 15.73
C THR A 192 18.17 6.67 14.63
N ILE A 193 18.55 6.77 13.36
CA ILE A 193 17.72 6.38 12.22
C ILE A 193 18.52 5.47 11.29
N ASN A 194 18.00 4.27 11.02
CA ASN A 194 18.45 3.40 9.94
C ASN A 194 17.32 3.24 8.94
N ALA A 195 17.46 3.83 7.75
CA ALA A 195 16.43 3.85 6.71
C ALA A 195 16.92 3.19 5.42
N THR A 196 16.35 2.05 5.04
CA THR A 196 16.69 1.31 3.82
C THR A 196 15.45 1.12 2.93
N GLY A 197 15.64 0.78 1.64
CA GLY A 197 14.53 0.72 0.67
C GLY A 197 13.97 2.11 0.34
N ALA A 198 12.73 2.16 -0.15
CA ALA A 198 12.00 3.40 -0.44
C ALA A 198 11.36 4.03 0.82
N SER A 199 12.03 3.92 1.96
CA SER A 199 11.51 4.39 3.25
C SER A 199 11.65 5.90 3.41
N ASN A 200 10.71 6.52 4.12
CA ASN A 200 10.70 7.95 4.40
C ASN A 200 10.57 8.19 5.91
N VAL A 201 11.63 8.69 6.53
CA VAL A 201 11.65 9.01 7.96
C VAL A 201 11.68 10.52 8.13
N LYS A 202 10.72 11.05 8.87
CA LYS A 202 10.67 12.47 9.22
C LYS A 202 10.65 12.61 10.73
N PHE A 203 11.47 13.48 11.27
CA PHE A 203 11.50 13.72 12.70
C PHE A 203 11.36 15.20 13.05
N LYS A 204 10.71 15.46 14.19
CA LYS A 204 10.62 16.78 14.84
C LYS A 204 11.43 16.78 16.13
N GLY A 205 11.57 17.98 16.69
CA GLY A 205 12.33 18.24 17.92
C GLY A 205 13.75 18.69 17.62
N ASP A 206 14.46 19.06 18.68
CA ASP A 206 15.85 19.50 18.59
C ASP A 206 16.77 18.59 19.42
N PRO A 207 16.97 17.34 18.97
CA PRO A 207 17.83 16.40 19.69
C PRO A 207 19.28 16.85 19.63
N LYS A 208 19.96 16.82 20.77
CA LYS A 208 21.39 17.10 20.92
C LYS A 208 22.28 16.09 20.18
N SER A 209 21.77 14.88 19.93
CA SER A 209 22.49 13.81 19.22
C SER A 209 21.65 13.23 18.10
N VAL A 210 22.17 13.26 16.87
CA VAL A 210 21.53 12.71 15.67
C VAL A 210 22.49 11.75 14.98
N SER A 211 22.08 10.49 14.81
CA SER A 211 22.74 9.51 13.95
C SER A 211 21.76 9.03 12.89
N ALA A 212 22.13 9.09 11.61
CA ALA A 212 21.22 8.78 10.52
C ALA A 212 21.94 8.07 9.36
N GLU A 213 21.52 6.85 9.06
CA GLU A 213 22.00 6.03 7.96
C GLU A 213 20.89 5.74 6.96
N GLY A 214 20.96 6.37 5.79
CA GLY A 214 20.06 6.08 4.66
C GLY A 214 20.71 5.19 3.59
N GLY A 215 19.94 4.29 2.99
CA GLY A 215 20.23 3.65 1.70
C GLY A 215 19.91 4.57 0.51
N SER A 216 20.27 4.16 -0.71
CA SER A 216 20.19 5.02 -1.91
C SER A 216 18.79 5.51 -2.28
N ALA A 217 17.74 4.81 -1.86
CA ALA A 217 16.34 5.13 -2.17
C ALA A 217 15.57 5.68 -0.96
N SER A 218 16.19 5.83 0.22
CA SER A 218 15.51 6.31 1.42
C SER A 218 15.64 7.82 1.58
N LYS A 219 14.70 8.42 2.31
CA LYS A 219 14.67 9.84 2.61
C LYS A 219 14.55 10.06 4.10
N ILE A 220 15.47 10.85 4.67
CA ILE A 220 15.47 11.24 6.08
C ILE A 220 15.36 12.77 6.15
N ILE A 221 14.41 13.31 6.93
CA ILE A 221 14.10 14.74 6.98
C ILE A 221 13.89 15.21 8.43
N LYS A 222 14.68 16.21 8.88
CA LYS A 222 14.38 16.98 10.11
C LYS A 222 13.35 18.06 9.80
N ILE A 223 12.38 18.25 10.69
CA ILE A 223 11.37 19.31 10.64
C ILE A 223 11.60 20.23 11.86
N ASN A 224 12.09 21.44 11.63
CA ASN A 224 12.27 22.45 12.69
C ASN A 224 10.92 23.00 13.16
N GLY A 225 10.84 23.39 14.44
CA GLY A 225 9.69 24.06 15.03
C GLY A 225 10.09 25.44 15.54
N ASP A 226 9.50 26.46 14.91
CA ASP A 226 9.27 27.83 15.41
C ASP A 226 10.44 28.84 15.41
N GLY A 227 10.43 29.76 14.46
CA GLY A 227 10.14 31.18 14.65
C GLY A 227 11.28 32.21 14.70
N THR A 228 12.55 31.87 14.94
CA THR A 228 13.55 32.90 15.34
C THR A 228 14.92 32.79 14.66
N LYS A 229 15.21 33.83 13.85
CA LYS A 229 16.45 34.11 13.12
C LYS A 229 17.64 34.39 14.05
N SER A 230 18.82 33.89 13.68
CA SER A 230 20.09 34.59 13.92
C SER A 230 20.92 34.58 12.64
N SER A 231 20.89 35.71 11.95
CA SER A 231 21.65 36.00 10.73
C SER A 231 22.99 36.64 11.11
N THR A 232 24.10 36.18 10.53
CA THR A 232 25.28 37.04 10.32
C THR A 232 25.43 37.28 8.81
N SER A 233 25.42 38.57 8.46
CA SER A 233 25.26 39.13 7.13
C SER A 233 26.49 38.99 6.22
N GLY A 234 26.22 38.80 4.93
CA GLY A 234 27.21 38.82 3.84
C GLY A 234 26.55 38.52 2.48
N ASP A 235 25.75 39.47 2.01
CA ASP A 235 25.22 39.76 0.67
C ASP A 235 24.91 38.64 -0.38
N THR A 236 23.70 38.80 -0.94
CA THR A 236 23.03 38.23 -2.13
C THR A 236 23.59 37.00 -2.86
N SER A 237 23.28 35.82 -2.34
CA SER A 237 22.73 34.69 -3.11
C SER A 237 22.08 33.74 -2.09
N LYS A 238 21.04 32.98 -2.46
CA LYS A 238 20.38 32.04 -1.54
C LYS A 238 21.37 30.93 -1.14
N SER A 239 22.17 31.19 -0.11
CA SER A 239 23.23 30.31 0.38
C SER A 239 22.63 29.07 1.03
N GLN A 240 22.59 27.98 0.26
CA GLN A 240 22.53 26.63 0.79
C GLN A 240 23.92 26.31 1.34
N THR A 241 24.09 26.29 2.65
CA THR A 241 25.35 25.81 3.25
C THR A 241 25.40 24.29 3.10
N LYS A 242 26.09 23.82 2.06
CA LYS A 242 26.46 22.42 1.88
C LYS A 242 27.71 22.13 2.72
N PHE A 243 27.63 21.20 3.66
CA PHE A 243 28.84 20.60 4.24
C PHE A 243 28.93 19.14 3.80
N SER A 244 30.08 18.75 3.25
CA SER A 244 30.36 17.39 2.82
C SER A 244 31.16 16.67 3.90
N TRP A 245 30.68 15.51 4.35
CA TRP A 245 31.50 14.55 5.07
C TRP A 245 31.17 13.13 4.57
N LYS A 246 32.06 12.61 3.71
CA LYS A 246 32.08 11.25 3.14
C LYS A 246 30.73 10.71 2.63
N SER A 247 30.50 10.95 1.33
CA SER A 247 29.61 10.23 0.40
C SER A 247 28.08 10.23 0.64
N LYS A 248 27.54 11.16 1.45
CA LYS A 248 26.08 11.38 1.54
C LYS A 248 25.72 12.86 1.56
N ASP A 249 24.63 13.21 0.86
CA ASP A 249 24.00 14.54 0.91
C ASP A 249 22.98 14.59 2.06
N ILE A 250 23.10 15.58 2.95
CA ILE A 250 22.06 15.93 3.92
C ILE A 250 21.63 17.38 3.62
N ILE A 251 20.34 17.58 3.37
CA ILE A 251 19.74 18.88 3.05
C ILE A 251 19.09 19.43 4.32
N ILE A 252 19.57 20.59 4.80
CA ILE A 252 18.93 21.37 5.86
C ILE A 252 18.16 22.51 5.18
N ILE A 253 16.85 22.59 5.41
CA ILE A 253 16.00 23.69 4.97
C ILE A 253 15.58 24.44 6.22
N ASP A 254 16.02 25.69 6.34
CA ASP A 254 15.52 26.61 7.34
C ASP A 254 14.36 27.41 6.76
N ASN A 255 13.30 27.63 7.53
CA ASN A 255 12.18 28.44 7.06
C ASN A 255 11.35 28.99 8.22
N ASP A 256 11.69 30.21 8.64
CA ASP A 256 10.73 31.12 9.27
C ASP A 256 10.54 32.35 8.40
N SER A 257 9.29 32.60 8.02
CA SER A 257 8.58 33.81 8.46
C SER A 257 7.10 33.68 8.17
N HIS A 258 6.28 33.90 9.20
CA HIS A 258 4.89 34.28 9.06
C HIS A 258 4.80 35.59 8.28
N HIS A 259 4.25 35.55 7.07
CA HIS A 259 3.62 36.70 6.46
C HIS A 259 2.10 36.48 6.51
N ASN A 260 1.45 37.26 7.37
CA ASN A 260 0.03 37.50 7.26
C ASN A 260 -0.17 38.39 6.02
N TYR A 261 -0.45 37.74 4.89
CA TYR A 261 -1.02 38.37 3.72
C TYR A 261 -2.21 37.52 3.31
N ASN A 262 -3.40 38.10 3.33
CA ASN A 262 -4.54 37.54 2.62
C ASN A 262 -4.14 37.41 1.15
N SER A 263 -3.71 36.22 0.76
CA SER A 263 -3.44 35.85 -0.62
C SER A 263 -3.62 34.35 -0.76
N HIS A 264 -4.66 33.98 -1.51
CA HIS A 264 -4.88 32.63 -1.96
C HIS A 264 -3.68 32.15 -2.80
N HIS A 265 -2.79 31.36 -2.21
CA HIS A 265 -1.78 30.62 -2.96
C HIS A 265 -1.95 29.11 -2.76
N HIS A 266 -2.61 28.51 -3.75
CA HIS A 266 -2.63 27.08 -4.02
C HIS A 266 -1.21 26.55 -4.13
N SER A 267 -0.83 25.60 -3.27
CA SER A 267 0.32 24.74 -3.57
C SER A 267 -0.05 23.89 -4.78
N ASP A 268 0.64 24.13 -5.87
CA ASP A 268 0.44 23.46 -7.14
C ASP A 268 1.09 22.05 -7.10
N LEU A 269 0.49 21.15 -6.32
CA LEU A 269 0.78 19.71 -6.37
C LEU A 269 0.64 19.23 -7.82
N THR A 270 1.74 18.73 -8.39
CA THR A 270 1.77 18.13 -9.72
C THR A 270 0.98 16.82 -9.70
N ARG A 271 -0.05 16.71 -10.55
CA ARG A 271 -0.99 15.58 -10.54
C ARG A 271 -0.45 14.40 -11.32
N ASN A 272 0.08 13.41 -10.62
CA ASN A 272 0.58 12.21 -11.27
C ASN A 272 -0.43 11.08 -11.11
N HIS A 273 -1.15 10.79 -12.19
CA HIS A 273 -2.15 9.70 -12.25
C HIS A 273 -1.56 8.37 -12.70
N TRP A 274 -0.39 8.39 -13.35
CA TRP A 274 0.31 7.23 -13.88
C TRP A 274 1.50 6.81 -13.02
N GLN A 275 2.24 7.77 -12.44
CA GLN A 275 3.33 7.50 -11.50
C GLN A 275 2.83 6.73 -10.27
N GLY A 276 3.60 5.72 -9.84
CA GLY A 276 3.23 4.86 -8.72
C GLY A 276 3.59 3.39 -8.91
N LEU A 277 3.23 2.60 -7.90
CA LEU A 277 3.26 1.15 -7.95
C LEU A 277 1.86 0.60 -8.28
N TRP A 278 1.80 -0.24 -9.30
CA TRP A 278 0.59 -0.87 -9.80
C TRP A 278 0.72 -2.38 -9.73
N ILE A 279 -0.40 -3.04 -9.44
CA ILE A 279 -0.53 -4.49 -9.55
C ILE A 279 -1.78 -4.80 -10.36
N GLY A 280 -1.74 -5.88 -11.11
CA GLY A 280 -2.89 -6.37 -11.84
C GLY A 280 -2.78 -7.84 -12.16
N PHE A 281 -3.86 -8.41 -12.65
CA PHE A 281 -3.79 -9.64 -13.41
C PHE A 281 -3.33 -9.33 -14.83
N GLY A 282 -2.68 -10.28 -15.47
CA GLY A 282 -2.16 -10.07 -16.81
C GLY A 282 -1.90 -11.39 -17.52
N GLY A 283 -2.01 -11.36 -18.83
CA GLY A 283 -1.90 -12.52 -19.69
C GLY A 283 -1.78 -12.08 -21.14
N TYR A 284 -2.24 -12.92 -22.06
CA TYR A 284 -2.41 -12.56 -23.45
C TYR A 284 -3.67 -13.22 -24.01
N THR A 285 -4.22 -12.63 -25.06
CA THR A 285 -5.39 -13.15 -25.78
C THR A 285 -4.96 -13.68 -27.15
N ASN A 286 -5.80 -14.52 -27.75
CA ASN A 286 -5.68 -14.89 -29.16
C ASN A 286 -6.15 -13.74 -30.08
N PRO A 287 -6.01 -13.83 -31.42
CA PRO A 287 -6.40 -12.76 -32.34
C PRO A 287 -7.89 -12.39 -32.31
N SER A 288 -8.75 -13.30 -31.82
CA SER A 288 -10.19 -13.07 -31.62
C SER A 288 -10.53 -12.51 -30.24
N VAL A 289 -9.54 -11.98 -29.50
CA VAL A 289 -9.68 -11.47 -28.11
C VAL A 289 -10.13 -12.55 -27.12
N GLY A 290 -9.97 -13.83 -27.48
CA GLY A 290 -10.30 -14.96 -26.62
C GLY A 290 -9.15 -15.37 -25.69
N PHE A 291 -9.50 -15.96 -24.55
CA PHE A 291 -8.53 -16.45 -23.55
C PHE A 291 -8.12 -17.92 -23.76
N THR A 292 -8.84 -18.65 -24.61
CA THR A 292 -8.60 -20.06 -24.93
C THR A 292 -7.63 -20.19 -26.09
N MET A 293 -6.63 -21.08 -25.94
CA MET A 293 -5.65 -21.38 -26.99
C MET A 293 -5.97 -22.72 -27.65
N ASN A 294 -6.27 -22.67 -28.95
CA ASN A 294 -6.57 -23.85 -29.76
C ASN A 294 -5.30 -24.44 -30.39
N THR A 295 -5.39 -25.68 -30.89
CA THR A 295 -4.33 -26.34 -31.66
C THR A 295 -3.93 -25.46 -32.86
N PRO A 296 -2.61 -25.28 -33.15
CA PRO A 296 -1.45 -25.92 -32.52
C PRO A 296 -0.90 -25.19 -31.28
N TYR A 297 -1.50 -24.09 -30.83
CA TYR A 297 -0.95 -23.20 -29.80
C TYR A 297 -1.41 -23.50 -28.36
N LYS A 298 -1.99 -24.68 -28.10
CA LYS A 298 -2.48 -25.08 -26.77
C LYS A 298 -1.40 -25.00 -25.67
N TYR A 299 -0.12 -25.13 -26.03
CA TYR A 299 1.00 -24.96 -25.10
C TYR A 299 1.12 -23.53 -24.55
N MET A 300 0.50 -22.54 -25.19
CA MET A 300 0.43 -21.15 -24.69
C MET A 300 -0.78 -20.90 -23.78
N ALA A 301 -1.60 -21.90 -23.47
CA ALA A 301 -2.71 -21.69 -22.53
C ALA A 301 -2.19 -21.24 -21.15
N LEU A 302 -2.90 -20.29 -20.53
CA LEU A 302 -2.49 -19.64 -19.28
C LEU A 302 -3.45 -19.95 -18.14
N ASP A 303 -2.89 -20.15 -16.96
CA ASP A 303 -3.61 -20.06 -15.69
C ASP A 303 -3.71 -18.57 -15.31
N TYR A 304 -4.77 -17.91 -15.78
CA TYR A 304 -4.98 -16.47 -15.57
C TYR A 304 -5.10 -16.10 -14.09
N GLY A 305 -5.70 -16.96 -13.27
CA GLY A 305 -5.86 -16.72 -11.83
C GLY A 305 -4.54 -16.67 -11.06
N ARG A 306 -3.47 -17.27 -11.62
CA ARG A 306 -2.11 -17.23 -11.05
C ARG A 306 -1.14 -16.37 -11.85
N SER A 307 -1.63 -15.65 -12.87
CA SER A 307 -0.86 -14.77 -13.73
C SER A 307 -1.05 -13.31 -13.33
N PHE A 308 0.06 -12.59 -13.14
CA PHE A 308 0.02 -11.24 -12.61
C PHE A 308 1.03 -10.31 -13.26
N ASN A 309 0.76 -9.03 -13.13
CA ASN A 309 1.56 -7.93 -13.63
C ASN A 309 1.87 -6.95 -12.49
N ILE A 310 3.09 -6.44 -12.47
CA ILE A 310 3.53 -5.37 -11.58
C ILE A 310 4.10 -4.25 -12.44
N GLN A 311 3.73 -3.00 -12.16
CA GLN A 311 4.29 -1.83 -12.82
C GLN A 311 4.84 -0.86 -11.79
N TRP A 312 6.08 -0.45 -11.99
CA TRP A 312 6.74 0.54 -11.19
C TRP A 312 7.00 1.78 -12.05
N ASN A 313 6.06 2.72 -12.00
CA ASN A 313 6.09 3.93 -12.81
C ASN A 313 6.84 5.01 -12.03
N LEU A 314 8.11 5.19 -12.36
CA LEU A 314 9.11 5.90 -11.56
C LEU A 314 8.96 7.42 -11.63
N GLY A 315 8.61 7.95 -12.80
CA GLY A 315 8.50 9.39 -13.01
C GLY A 315 7.44 9.73 -14.05
N GLN A 316 6.75 10.85 -13.84
CA GLN A 316 5.76 11.39 -14.77
C GLN A 316 6.00 12.90 -14.94
N LYS A 317 5.86 13.39 -16.17
CA LYS A 317 5.87 14.79 -16.54
C LYS A 317 4.55 15.14 -17.22
N ASN A 318 3.95 16.24 -16.81
CA ASN A 318 2.67 16.72 -17.33
C ASN A 318 2.84 18.03 -18.08
N LEU A 319 2.30 18.10 -19.28
CA LEU A 319 2.09 19.30 -20.07
C LEU A 319 0.61 19.68 -19.98
N ASN A 320 0.32 20.88 -19.50
CA ASN A 320 -1.04 21.38 -19.35
C ASN A 320 -1.55 21.86 -20.72
N LEU A 321 -2.53 21.15 -21.30
CA LEU A 321 -3.14 21.54 -22.58
C LEU A 321 -4.28 22.54 -22.36
N TYR A 322 -5.13 22.29 -21.36
CA TYR A 322 -6.15 23.24 -20.92
C TYR A 322 -6.22 23.30 -19.41
N LYS A 323 -5.65 24.38 -18.86
CA LYS A 323 -5.50 24.57 -17.41
C LYS A 323 -4.96 23.27 -16.81
N LYS A 324 -5.56 22.76 -15.74
CA LYS A 324 -5.23 21.44 -15.17
C LYS A 324 -6.32 20.39 -15.40
N TYR A 325 -7.33 20.73 -16.21
CA TYR A 325 -8.42 19.82 -16.52
C TYR A 325 -8.02 18.84 -17.60
N ILE A 326 -7.22 19.29 -18.57
CA ILE A 326 -6.70 18.46 -19.66
C ILE A 326 -5.17 18.56 -19.68
N GLN A 327 -4.50 17.43 -19.57
CA GLN A 327 -3.04 17.35 -19.53
C GLN A 327 -2.54 16.25 -20.45
N LEU A 328 -1.46 16.51 -21.18
CA LEU A 328 -0.68 15.48 -21.85
C LEU A 328 0.43 15.03 -20.90
N SER A 329 0.61 13.73 -20.74
CA SER A 329 1.56 13.16 -19.80
C SER A 329 2.47 12.16 -20.46
N THR A 330 3.75 12.22 -20.06
CA THR A 330 4.74 11.21 -20.39
C THR A 330 5.54 10.83 -19.15
N GLY A 331 6.40 9.83 -19.23
CA GLY A 331 7.10 9.30 -18.07
C GLY A 331 8.01 8.14 -18.38
N ILE A 332 8.49 7.49 -17.32
CA ILE A 332 9.27 6.26 -17.41
C ILE A 332 8.84 5.28 -16.32
N GLY A 333 8.74 4.01 -16.68
CA GLY A 333 8.34 2.94 -15.78
C GLY A 333 9.01 1.62 -16.09
N LEU A 334 8.82 0.67 -15.18
CA LEU A 334 9.25 -0.71 -15.31
C LEU A 334 8.03 -1.61 -15.20
N GLN A 335 7.86 -2.54 -16.13
CA GLN A 335 6.74 -3.48 -16.12
C GLN A 335 7.26 -4.91 -16.06
N PHE A 336 6.77 -5.67 -15.08
CA PHE A 336 7.08 -7.08 -14.90
C PHE A 336 5.83 -7.92 -15.13
N SER A 337 5.84 -8.71 -16.20
CA SER A 337 4.80 -9.69 -16.50
C SER A 337 5.22 -11.07 -16.01
N ASN A 338 4.33 -11.75 -15.31
CA ASN A 338 4.60 -13.06 -14.74
C ASN A 338 3.40 -13.97 -14.96
N VAL A 339 3.37 -14.60 -16.14
CA VAL A 339 2.29 -15.49 -16.56
C VAL A 339 2.62 -16.94 -16.22
N LYS A 340 1.63 -17.69 -15.77
CA LYS A 340 1.74 -19.11 -15.47
C LYS A 340 1.09 -19.90 -16.59
N PHE A 341 1.80 -20.87 -17.15
CA PHE A 341 1.20 -21.79 -18.11
C PHE A 341 0.18 -22.68 -17.39
N GLU A 342 -0.94 -22.92 -18.05
CA GLU A 342 -1.94 -23.89 -17.62
C GLU A 342 -1.39 -25.31 -17.74
N ASN A 343 -0.67 -25.58 -18.83
CA ASN A 343 -0.09 -26.88 -19.15
C ASN A 343 1.38 -26.99 -18.71
N ASN A 344 1.91 -28.21 -18.71
CA ASN A 344 3.34 -28.54 -18.52
C ASN A 344 4.18 -28.16 -19.76
N THR A 345 4.05 -26.91 -20.19
CA THR A 345 4.68 -26.36 -21.39
C THR A 345 6.19 -26.26 -21.24
N LYS A 346 6.90 -26.78 -22.23
CA LYS A 346 8.31 -26.45 -22.50
C LYS A 346 8.35 -25.54 -23.72
N LEU A 347 8.83 -24.31 -23.53
CA LEU A 347 9.05 -23.35 -24.62
C LEU A 347 10.47 -23.49 -25.17
N ASN A 348 10.56 -23.57 -26.48
CA ASN A 348 11.79 -23.61 -27.24
C ASN A 348 11.72 -22.56 -28.34
N ALA A 349 12.71 -21.67 -28.37
CA ALA A 349 12.89 -20.76 -29.48
C ALA A 349 14.16 -21.14 -30.24
N ASP A 350 14.08 -21.03 -31.56
CA ASP A 350 15.22 -20.96 -32.45
C ASP A 350 15.19 -19.62 -33.22
N SER A 351 16.09 -19.44 -34.19
CA SER A 351 16.17 -18.21 -34.99
C SER A 351 14.95 -17.95 -35.87
N SER A 352 14.13 -18.99 -36.13
CA SER A 352 12.96 -18.96 -37.01
C SER A 352 11.66 -18.76 -36.25
N PHE A 353 11.42 -19.52 -35.17
CA PHE A 353 10.13 -19.55 -34.49
C PHE A 353 10.24 -19.94 -33.01
N THR A 354 9.33 -19.41 -32.20
CA THR A 354 9.13 -19.83 -30.80
C THR A 354 8.02 -20.86 -30.73
N ALA A 355 8.42 -22.12 -30.65
CA ALA A 355 7.53 -23.25 -30.47
C ALA A 355 7.45 -23.68 -28.99
N GLY A 356 6.50 -24.54 -28.69
CA GLY A 356 6.43 -25.24 -27.42
C GLY A 356 5.70 -26.54 -27.56
N TYR A 357 5.89 -27.41 -26.58
CA TYR A 357 5.14 -28.66 -26.46
C TYR A 357 4.73 -28.88 -25.02
N ILE A 358 3.64 -29.63 -24.85
CA ILE A 358 3.13 -30.03 -23.54
C ILE A 358 3.82 -31.34 -23.18
N ASP A 359 4.52 -31.35 -22.04
CA ASP A 359 5.16 -32.54 -21.52
C ASP A 359 4.12 -33.49 -20.92
N THR A 360 3.91 -34.63 -21.59
CA THR A 360 2.99 -35.70 -21.17
C THR A 360 3.72 -36.92 -20.61
N SER A 361 5.05 -36.87 -20.47
CA SER A 361 5.87 -38.02 -20.07
C SER A 361 5.67 -38.46 -18.61
N ASN A 362 5.06 -37.60 -17.79
CA ASN A 362 4.90 -37.77 -16.33
C ASN A 362 6.22 -38.03 -15.57
N ALA A 363 7.38 -37.87 -16.21
CA ALA A 363 8.69 -38.08 -15.59
C ALA A 363 8.98 -37.04 -14.49
N PHE A 364 8.36 -35.87 -14.57
CA PHE A 364 8.49 -34.76 -13.62
C PHE A 364 7.12 -34.17 -13.28
N SER A 365 6.92 -33.85 -12.00
CA SER A 365 5.77 -33.06 -11.55
C SER A 365 6.10 -31.57 -11.55
N TYR A 366 5.34 -30.76 -12.29
CA TYR A 366 5.57 -29.33 -12.45
C TYR A 366 4.90 -28.55 -11.32
N GLN A 367 5.68 -28.09 -10.34
CA GLN A 367 5.19 -27.22 -9.26
C GLN A 367 5.04 -25.76 -9.73
N LYS A 368 5.91 -25.34 -10.65
CA LYS A 368 5.89 -23.99 -11.22
C LYS A 368 6.28 -24.06 -12.67
N ASN A 369 5.49 -23.41 -13.53
CA ASN A 369 5.83 -23.24 -14.93
C ASN A 369 5.42 -21.82 -15.35
N ARG A 370 6.38 -20.91 -15.41
CA ARG A 370 6.09 -19.48 -15.58
C ARG A 370 6.96 -18.84 -16.63
N PHE A 371 6.33 -18.05 -17.49
CA PHE A 371 7.00 -17.17 -18.42
C PHE A 371 7.02 -15.75 -17.86
N LYS A 372 8.23 -15.21 -17.71
CA LYS A 372 8.48 -13.93 -17.06
C LYS A 372 9.13 -12.97 -18.02
N GLN A 373 8.62 -11.75 -18.06
CA GLN A 373 9.11 -10.69 -18.93
C GLN A 373 9.28 -9.42 -18.11
N GLY A 374 10.34 -8.66 -18.38
CA GLY A 374 10.60 -7.35 -17.81
C GLY A 374 10.78 -6.33 -18.92
N TYR A 375 10.11 -5.19 -18.78
CA TYR A 375 10.09 -4.12 -19.78
C TYR A 375 10.42 -2.77 -19.14
N VAL A 376 11.04 -1.86 -19.89
CA VAL A 376 10.93 -0.41 -19.66
C VAL A 376 9.70 0.09 -20.38
N THR A 377 8.97 1.02 -19.78
CA THR A 377 7.76 1.60 -20.36
C THR A 377 7.84 3.12 -20.44
N VAL A 378 7.29 3.67 -21.52
CA VAL A 378 7.18 5.11 -21.76
C VAL A 378 5.73 5.40 -22.19
N PRO A 379 4.94 6.10 -21.37
CA PRO A 379 3.58 6.42 -21.68
C PRO A 379 3.47 7.74 -22.47
N LEU A 380 2.41 7.85 -23.25
CA LEU A 380 1.90 9.09 -23.80
C LEU A 380 0.39 9.11 -23.57
N LEU A 381 -0.04 9.85 -22.54
CA LEU A 381 -1.41 9.80 -22.02
C LEU A 381 -2.06 11.17 -22.04
N LEU A 382 -3.32 11.21 -22.45
CA LEU A 382 -4.20 12.34 -22.24
C LEU A 382 -4.97 12.12 -20.94
N ASN A 383 -4.82 13.04 -20.00
CA ASN A 383 -5.49 13.03 -18.71
C ASN A 383 -6.59 14.07 -18.68
N PHE A 384 -7.77 13.63 -18.24
CA PHE A 384 -8.94 14.44 -17.97
C PHE A 384 -9.18 14.44 -16.46
N ASN A 385 -9.36 15.62 -15.89
CA ASN A 385 -9.59 15.83 -14.47
C ASN A 385 -10.85 16.65 -14.28
N THR A 386 -11.72 16.27 -13.34
CA THR A 386 -12.97 17.02 -13.07
C THR A 386 -12.76 18.21 -12.15
N SER A 387 -11.76 18.17 -11.28
CA SER A 387 -11.53 19.21 -10.28
C SER A 387 -10.10 19.68 -10.28
N LYS A 388 -9.89 20.90 -9.76
CA LYS A 388 -8.54 21.36 -9.44
C LYS A 388 -7.99 20.80 -8.13
N ASN A 389 -8.88 20.35 -7.24
CA ASN A 389 -8.56 19.92 -5.88
C ASN A 389 -8.45 18.39 -5.80
N LEU A 390 -7.31 17.87 -5.33
CA LEU A 390 -7.05 16.42 -5.20
C LEU A 390 -8.13 15.68 -4.39
N ARG A 391 -8.72 16.32 -3.37
CA ARG A 391 -9.72 15.68 -2.50
C ARG A 391 -11.09 15.47 -3.16
N LYS A 392 -11.33 16.06 -4.33
CA LYS A 392 -12.59 15.95 -5.08
C LYS A 392 -12.36 15.55 -6.54
N ASN A 393 -11.15 15.14 -6.89
CA ASN A 393 -10.81 14.89 -8.29
C ASN A 393 -11.22 13.48 -8.72
N PHE A 394 -12.06 13.43 -9.74
CA PHE A 394 -12.24 12.27 -10.57
C PHE A 394 -11.35 12.46 -11.80
N HIS A 395 -10.62 11.41 -12.17
CA HIS A 395 -9.65 11.47 -13.26
C HIS A 395 -9.78 10.28 -14.19
N VAL A 396 -9.59 10.54 -15.46
CA VAL A 396 -9.55 9.56 -16.53
C VAL A 396 -8.27 9.81 -17.32
N SER A 397 -7.50 8.76 -17.58
CA SER A 397 -6.33 8.82 -18.46
C SER A 397 -6.52 7.85 -19.60
N MET A 398 -6.14 8.25 -20.81
CA MET A 398 -6.17 7.37 -21.97
C MET A 398 -5.01 7.68 -22.91
N GLY A 399 -4.48 6.67 -23.59
CA GLY A 399 -3.40 6.89 -24.55
C GLY A 399 -2.66 5.61 -24.90
N VAL A 400 -1.37 5.75 -25.21
CA VAL A 400 -0.51 4.63 -25.63
C VAL A 400 0.68 4.51 -24.69
N VAL A 401 1.08 3.27 -24.40
CA VAL A 401 2.30 2.96 -23.66
C VAL A 401 3.24 2.18 -24.57
N GLY A 402 4.40 2.77 -24.86
CA GLY A 402 5.50 2.06 -25.51
C GLY A 402 6.26 1.21 -24.50
N LYS A 403 6.64 0.00 -24.88
CA LYS A 403 7.39 -0.94 -24.06
C LYS A 403 8.64 -1.42 -24.80
N TYR A 404 9.76 -1.49 -24.09
CA TYR A 404 10.99 -2.10 -24.57
C TYR A 404 11.38 -3.31 -23.70
N LEU A 405 11.60 -4.47 -24.32
CA LEU A 405 11.96 -5.70 -23.62
C LEU A 405 13.38 -5.61 -23.03
N LEU A 406 13.51 -5.76 -21.72
CA LEU A 406 14.79 -5.85 -21.02
C LEU A 406 15.21 -7.29 -20.74
N SER A 407 14.25 -8.14 -20.39
CA SER A 407 14.55 -9.53 -20.03
C SER A 407 13.35 -10.43 -20.23
N SER A 408 13.63 -11.67 -20.63
CA SER A 408 12.65 -12.74 -20.69
C SER A 408 13.27 -14.06 -20.22
N ARG A 409 12.46 -14.86 -19.52
CA ARG A 409 12.87 -16.15 -19.01
C ARG A 409 11.68 -17.06 -18.75
N VAL A 410 11.89 -18.35 -18.96
CA VAL A 410 11.01 -19.40 -18.43
C VAL A 410 11.62 -19.93 -17.14
N LYS A 411 10.85 -19.90 -16.05
CA LYS A 411 11.23 -20.51 -14.77
C LYS A 411 10.32 -21.68 -14.48
N GLN A 412 10.93 -22.85 -14.34
CA GLN A 412 10.29 -24.11 -14.01
C GLN A 412 10.81 -24.64 -12.67
N VAL A 413 9.91 -25.20 -11.86
CA VAL A 413 10.24 -25.93 -10.65
C VAL A 413 9.62 -27.31 -10.80
N LEU A 414 10.47 -28.33 -10.84
CA LEU A 414 10.14 -29.71 -11.16
C LEU A 414 10.42 -30.58 -9.94
N MET A 415 9.59 -31.59 -9.71
CA MET A 415 9.76 -32.59 -8.67
C MET A 415 9.98 -33.96 -9.32
N GLN A 416 11.02 -34.68 -8.89
CA GLN A 416 11.26 -36.07 -9.25
C GLN A 416 11.83 -36.81 -8.04
N ASN A 417 11.21 -37.93 -7.64
CA ASN A 417 11.63 -38.73 -6.49
C ASN A 417 11.87 -37.90 -5.20
N ASN A 418 10.95 -36.98 -4.88
CA ASN A 418 11.04 -36.01 -3.77
C ASN A 418 12.18 -34.98 -3.83
N ASN A 419 12.94 -34.93 -4.92
CA ASN A 419 13.94 -33.89 -5.15
C ASN A 419 13.36 -32.76 -6.01
N GLU A 420 13.61 -31.53 -5.59
CA GLU A 420 13.23 -30.32 -6.33
C GLU A 420 14.35 -29.88 -7.27
N PHE A 421 14.00 -29.66 -8.55
CA PHE A 421 14.89 -29.12 -9.57
C PHE A 421 14.33 -27.80 -10.08
N THR A 422 15.08 -26.71 -9.92
CA THR A 422 14.72 -25.40 -10.49
C THR A 422 15.47 -25.18 -11.81
N LEU A 423 14.74 -25.05 -12.90
CA LEU A 423 15.27 -24.68 -14.21
C LEU A 423 14.91 -23.23 -14.55
N VAL A 424 15.90 -22.43 -14.91
CA VAL A 424 15.70 -21.05 -15.38
C VAL A 424 16.38 -20.89 -16.73
N ARG A 425 15.58 -20.83 -17.79
CA ARG A 425 16.08 -20.56 -19.15
C ARG A 425 15.85 -19.08 -19.46
N LYS A 426 16.94 -18.33 -19.67
CA LYS A 426 16.91 -16.95 -20.16
C LYS A 426 17.07 -17.01 -21.68
N ASP A 427 16.14 -16.40 -22.39
CA ASP A 427 16.09 -16.40 -23.84
C ASP A 427 15.19 -15.23 -24.26
N ASP A 428 15.37 -14.67 -25.46
CA ASP A 428 14.47 -13.62 -25.98
C ASP A 428 13.13 -14.21 -26.46
N TYR A 429 13.10 -15.52 -26.72
CA TYR A 429 11.95 -16.26 -27.25
C TYR A 429 11.30 -15.60 -28.46
N ASN A 430 12.09 -14.95 -29.32
CA ASN A 430 11.59 -14.14 -30.42
C ASN A 430 10.49 -13.13 -30.01
N ILE A 431 10.46 -12.69 -28.75
CA ILE A 431 9.53 -11.66 -28.29
C ILE A 431 9.80 -10.38 -29.10
N ASN A 432 8.74 -9.68 -29.47
CA ASN A 432 8.86 -8.37 -30.09
C ASN A 432 9.51 -7.40 -29.08
N PRO A 433 10.72 -6.89 -29.36
CA PRO A 433 11.44 -6.03 -28.41
C PRO A 433 10.75 -4.69 -28.22
N PHE A 434 9.98 -4.21 -29.20
CA PHE A 434 9.21 -2.97 -29.13
C PHE A 434 7.71 -3.26 -29.24
N GLN A 435 6.98 -3.02 -28.16
CA GLN A 435 5.54 -3.24 -28.11
C GLN A 435 4.80 -1.94 -27.80
N PHE A 436 3.58 -1.82 -28.28
CA PHE A 436 2.70 -0.70 -27.97
C PHE A 436 1.40 -1.22 -27.37
N ASP A 437 0.98 -0.63 -26.27
CA ASP A 437 -0.28 -0.96 -25.61
C ASP A 437 -1.21 0.25 -25.64
N GLY A 438 -2.48 0.02 -25.97
CA GLY A 438 -3.54 0.96 -25.64
C GLY A 438 -3.76 0.95 -24.13
N TYR A 439 -3.86 2.12 -23.52
CA TYR A 439 -3.98 2.29 -22.08
C TYR A 439 -5.19 3.14 -21.75
N ALA A 440 -5.95 2.72 -20.75
CA ALA A 440 -7.00 3.51 -20.13
C ALA A 440 -6.96 3.34 -18.61
N SER A 441 -7.21 4.42 -17.88
CA SER A 441 -7.40 4.36 -16.44
C SER A 441 -8.47 5.33 -16.00
N ILE A 442 -9.13 4.98 -14.91
CA ILE A 442 -10.19 5.76 -14.28
C ILE A 442 -10.00 5.70 -12.78
N GLY A 443 -10.18 6.82 -12.12
CA GLY A 443 -9.95 6.90 -10.70
C GLY A 443 -10.66 8.04 -10.01
N TYR A 444 -10.74 7.90 -8.71
CA TYR A 444 -11.23 8.93 -7.81
C TYR A 444 -10.21 9.09 -6.68
N ARG A 445 -9.70 10.32 -6.53
CA ARG A 445 -8.62 10.64 -5.58
C ARG A 445 -7.40 9.76 -5.81
N ASN A 446 -7.01 8.95 -4.82
CA ASN A 446 -5.80 8.12 -4.87
C ASN A 446 -6.09 6.71 -5.40
N PHE A 447 -7.36 6.32 -5.48
CA PHE A 447 -7.76 5.04 -6.04
C PHE A 447 -7.85 5.16 -7.57
N THR A 448 -7.20 4.25 -8.28
CA THR A 448 -7.20 4.24 -9.75
C THR A 448 -7.14 2.82 -10.24
N VAL A 449 -8.08 2.46 -11.11
CA VAL A 449 -8.06 1.21 -11.87
C VAL A 449 -7.52 1.50 -13.27
N PHE A 450 -6.81 0.54 -13.85
CA PHE A 450 -6.31 0.65 -15.21
C PHE A 450 -6.58 -0.62 -16.00
N GLY A 451 -6.61 -0.46 -17.32
CA GLY A 451 -6.55 -1.53 -18.29
C GLY A 451 -5.53 -1.16 -19.37
N GLN A 452 -4.79 -2.15 -19.82
CA GLN A 452 -3.89 -2.05 -20.97
C GLN A 452 -4.06 -3.27 -21.87
N TYR A 453 -4.05 -3.04 -23.18
CA TYR A 453 -4.18 -4.09 -24.18
C TYR A 453 -3.18 -3.83 -25.31
N ALA A 454 -2.43 -4.87 -25.70
CA ALA A 454 -1.40 -4.74 -26.70
C ALA A 454 -2.00 -4.48 -28.09
N LEU A 455 -1.48 -3.46 -28.75
CA LEU A 455 -1.72 -3.13 -30.15
C LEU A 455 -0.78 -3.90 -31.09
N THR A 456 0.24 -4.56 -30.53
CA THR A 456 1.25 -5.35 -31.23
C THR A 456 1.29 -6.77 -30.68
N GLU A 457 1.63 -7.74 -31.52
CA GLU A 457 1.85 -9.14 -31.10
C GLU A 457 2.99 -9.26 -30.08
N LEU A 458 2.87 -10.24 -29.18
CA LEU A 458 3.92 -10.56 -28.19
C LEU A 458 5.22 -10.97 -28.88
N PHE A 459 5.14 -11.71 -29.99
CA PHE A 459 6.30 -12.19 -30.73
C PHE A 459 6.60 -11.31 -31.94
N LYS A 460 7.85 -11.34 -32.40
CA LYS A 460 8.23 -10.78 -33.71
C LYS A 460 7.32 -11.41 -34.77
N LYS A 461 6.94 -10.63 -35.77
CA LYS A 461 6.04 -11.06 -36.85
C LYS A 461 6.48 -12.41 -37.43
N ASN A 462 5.57 -13.38 -37.47
CA ASN A 462 5.78 -14.75 -37.95
C ASN A 462 6.83 -15.58 -37.19
N LYS A 463 7.28 -15.14 -36.01
CA LYS A 463 8.27 -15.87 -35.18
C LYS A 463 7.70 -16.47 -33.91
N GLY A 464 6.37 -16.50 -33.77
CA GLY A 464 5.70 -17.15 -32.66
C GLY A 464 4.18 -17.16 -32.85
N PRO A 465 3.45 -17.74 -31.90
CA PRO A 465 1.99 -17.69 -31.88
C PRO A 465 1.48 -16.25 -31.84
N GLN A 466 0.45 -15.94 -32.62
CA GLN A 466 -0.17 -14.61 -32.58
C GLN A 466 -0.97 -14.46 -31.28
N VAL A 467 -0.40 -13.77 -30.32
CA VAL A 467 -1.05 -13.47 -29.04
C VAL A 467 -0.80 -12.02 -28.64
N TYR A 468 -1.79 -11.43 -27.99
CA TYR A 468 -1.83 -10.00 -27.64
C TYR A 468 -1.86 -9.83 -26.13
N PRO A 469 -0.74 -9.38 -25.51
CA PRO A 469 -0.66 -9.16 -24.07
C PRO A 469 -1.70 -8.18 -23.56
N PHE A 470 -2.16 -8.38 -22.32
CA PHE A 470 -3.01 -7.42 -21.63
C PHE A 470 -2.69 -7.42 -20.14
N ALA A 471 -3.06 -6.34 -19.46
CA ALA A 471 -3.17 -6.33 -18.01
C ALA A 471 -4.30 -5.41 -17.56
N ALA A 472 -4.88 -5.72 -16.41
CA ALA A 472 -5.80 -4.82 -15.73
C ALA A 472 -5.62 -4.95 -14.23
N GLY A 473 -5.82 -3.84 -13.51
CA GLY A 473 -5.53 -3.82 -12.09
C GLY A 473 -5.72 -2.46 -11.45
N ILE A 474 -5.01 -2.25 -10.34
CA ILE A 474 -5.12 -1.06 -9.50
C ILE A 474 -3.77 -0.44 -9.23
N ARG A 475 -3.76 0.88 -9.02
CA ARG A 475 -2.65 1.59 -8.41
C ARG A 475 -2.73 1.40 -6.90
N ILE A 476 -1.71 0.81 -6.31
CA ILE A 476 -1.66 0.60 -4.86
C ILE A 476 -0.96 1.78 -4.18
N ILE A 477 0.09 2.32 -4.80
CA ILE A 477 0.88 3.40 -4.22
C ILE A 477 1.00 4.52 -5.26
N PRO A 478 0.32 5.67 -5.10
CA PRO A 478 0.66 6.86 -5.87
C PRO A 478 2.01 7.39 -5.40
N PHE A 479 2.88 7.78 -6.33
CA PHE A 479 4.07 8.55 -5.99
C PHE A 479 3.75 10.03 -6.18
N GLU A 480 3.89 10.81 -5.11
CA GLU A 480 3.70 12.26 -5.10
C GLU A 480 5.04 12.99 -5.09
#